data_AF-A0A1Y1RPR4-F1
#
_entry.id   AF-A0A1Y1RPR4-F1
#
_cell.length_a   1.000
_cell.length_b   1.000
_cell.length_c   1.000
_cell.angle_alpha   90.00
_cell.angle_beta   90.00
_cell.angle_gamma   90.00
#
_symmetry.space_group_name_H-M   'P 1'
#
loop_
_entity.id
_entity.type
_entity.pdbx_description
1 polymer ?
#
loop_
_entity_poly.entity_id
_entity_poly.type
_entity_poly.pdbx_seq_one_letter_code
_entity_poly.pdbx_strand_id
1 'polypeptide(L)'
;MENTDYHQPASTGSQPRPAVGFSQALKNNFKYLFHFSGRASRSEFWWVYGTFYLVTLVMAIILSFAVASRVSEVARFNEASTQYVTGEITRAEYEALAESSTEPAYGVIVLLILLGLWGLITLVCTIAVSWRRLQDAGFHGAFYLLTLVALGIVPFVMYFFPSSPKGYQYDKPADIGRP
;
A
#
# COMPACT_ATOMS: atom_id res chain seq x y z
N MET A 1 -49.75 -30.35 15.38
CA MET A 1 -49.12 -30.22 14.05
C MET A 1 -48.14 -29.08 14.17
N GLU A 2 -46.90 -29.43 14.46
CA GLU A 2 -45.79 -28.48 14.54
C GLU A 2 -45.50 -28.02 13.12
N ASN A 3 -45.95 -26.81 12.78
CA ASN A 3 -45.55 -26.16 11.56
C ASN A 3 -44.51 -25.12 11.96
N THR A 4 -43.27 -25.52 11.73
CA THR A 4 -42.05 -24.78 11.95
C THR A 4 -42.14 -23.46 11.19
N ASP A 5 -42.47 -22.41 11.95
CA ASP A 5 -42.22 -21.03 11.56
C ASP A 5 -40.70 -20.86 11.54
N TYR A 6 -40.07 -21.33 10.45
CA TYR A 6 -38.70 -20.99 10.14
C TYR A 6 -38.71 -19.47 9.98
N HIS A 7 -38.37 -18.77 11.06
CA HIS A 7 -37.84 -17.43 11.00
C HIS A 7 -36.61 -17.50 10.09
N GLN A 8 -36.85 -17.40 8.79
CA GLN A 8 -35.86 -17.07 7.80
C GLN A 8 -35.31 -15.73 8.28
N PRO A 9 -34.07 -15.66 8.80
CA PRO A 9 -33.56 -14.40 9.30
C PRO A 9 -33.67 -13.42 8.13
N ALA A 10 -34.45 -12.35 8.35
CA ALA A 10 -34.77 -11.35 7.37
C ALA A 10 -33.55 -11.06 6.50
N SER A 11 -33.71 -11.10 5.19
CA SER A 11 -32.67 -10.84 4.19
C SER A 11 -31.72 -9.71 4.61
N THR A 12 -30.59 -10.06 5.24
CA THR A 12 -29.51 -9.12 5.58
C THR A 12 -28.62 -8.81 4.37
N GLY A 13 -29.01 -9.31 3.19
CA GLY A 13 -28.32 -9.17 1.91
C GLY A 13 -28.85 -8.07 1.00
N SER A 14 -29.53 -7.03 1.50
CA SER A 14 -30.04 -5.90 0.67
C SER A 14 -29.53 -4.52 1.10
N GLN A 15 -28.76 -4.45 2.20
CA GLN A 15 -28.20 -3.19 2.66
C GLN A 15 -26.74 -3.01 2.17
N PRO A 16 -26.31 -1.78 1.83
CA PRO A 16 -24.91 -1.43 1.66
C PRO A 16 -24.11 -1.81 2.90
N ARG A 17 -22.82 -2.19 2.75
CA ARG A 17 -21.99 -2.49 3.94
C ARG A 17 -21.86 -1.23 4.80
N PRO A 18 -21.94 -1.38 6.14
CA PRO A 18 -21.88 -0.23 7.05
C PRO A 18 -20.53 0.48 6.96
N ALA A 19 -20.55 1.78 7.29
CA ALA A 19 -19.33 2.55 7.41
C ALA A 19 -18.53 2.08 8.62
N VAL A 20 -17.23 1.88 8.42
CA VAL A 20 -16.27 1.55 9.48
C VAL A 20 -15.39 2.75 9.80
N GLY A 21 -14.96 2.84 11.06
CA GLY A 21 -13.95 3.81 11.51
C GLY A 21 -12.52 3.37 11.14
N PHE A 22 -11.57 4.29 11.31
CA PHE A 22 -10.15 4.13 10.95
C PHE A 22 -9.53 2.82 11.46
N SER A 23 -9.54 2.60 12.78
CA SER A 23 -8.86 1.45 13.38
C SER A 23 -9.47 0.12 12.94
N GLN A 24 -10.79 0.09 12.77
CA GLN A 24 -11.49 -1.10 12.29
C GLN A 24 -11.16 -1.39 10.83
N ALA A 25 -11.05 -0.35 9.98
CA ALA A 25 -10.67 -0.50 8.58
C ALA A 25 -9.29 -1.14 8.42
N LEU A 26 -8.29 -0.65 9.16
CA LEU A 26 -6.94 -1.23 9.16
C LEU A 26 -6.95 -2.67 9.67
N LYS A 27 -7.63 -2.94 10.79
CA LYS A 27 -7.74 -4.29 11.36
C LYS A 27 -8.38 -5.26 10.36
N ASN A 28 -9.46 -4.85 9.70
CA ASN A 28 -10.11 -5.64 8.67
C ASN A 28 -9.16 -5.89 7.49
N ASN A 29 -8.39 -4.88 7.07
CA ASN A 29 -7.48 -5.04 5.95
C ASN A 29 -6.41 -6.12 6.20
N PHE A 30 -5.77 -6.10 7.38
CA PHE A 30 -4.78 -7.12 7.75
C PHE A 30 -5.41 -8.49 8.01
N LYS A 31 -6.58 -8.54 8.67
CA LYS A 31 -7.28 -9.81 8.95
C LYS A 31 -7.70 -10.53 7.66
N TYR A 32 -8.03 -9.78 6.62
CA TYR A 32 -8.57 -10.31 5.38
C TYR A 32 -7.66 -9.99 4.19
N LEU A 33 -6.34 -10.06 4.42
CA LEU A 33 -5.32 -9.71 3.43
C LEU A 33 -5.36 -10.60 2.18
N PHE A 34 -5.63 -11.89 2.34
CA PHE A 34 -5.69 -12.86 1.24
C PHE A 34 -7.12 -13.22 0.82
N HIS A 35 -8.09 -12.39 1.20
CA HIS A 35 -9.50 -12.65 0.98
C HIS A 35 -10.07 -11.75 -0.12
N PHE A 36 -10.21 -12.33 -1.31
CA PHE A 36 -10.62 -11.67 -2.56
C PHE A 36 -12.12 -11.87 -2.90
N SER A 37 -12.93 -12.23 -1.90
CA SER A 37 -14.39 -12.22 -2.02
C SER A 37 -15.02 -11.24 -1.04
N GLY A 38 -16.31 -11.00 -1.27
CA GLY A 38 -17.10 -10.07 -0.50
C GLY A 38 -16.88 -8.61 -0.90
N ARG A 39 -17.34 -7.73 -0.03
CA ARG A 39 -17.42 -6.29 -0.29
C ARG A 39 -16.53 -5.51 0.67
N ALA A 40 -16.14 -4.30 0.30
CA ALA A 40 -15.51 -3.34 1.22
C ALA A 40 -16.30 -2.04 1.17
N SER A 41 -16.67 -1.51 2.33
CA SER A 41 -17.39 -0.24 2.37
C SER A 41 -16.49 0.90 1.90
N ARG A 42 -17.10 2.01 1.46
CA ARG A 42 -16.34 3.20 1.00
C ARG A 42 -15.36 3.70 2.05
N SER A 43 -15.80 3.78 3.32
CA SER A 43 -14.92 4.26 4.39
C SER A 43 -13.83 3.25 4.72
N GLU A 44 -14.10 1.93 4.67
CA GLU A 44 -13.06 0.90 4.82
C GLU A 44 -11.95 1.09 3.78
N PHE A 45 -12.33 1.27 2.52
CA PHE A 45 -11.38 1.48 1.42
C PHE A 45 -10.57 2.77 1.61
N TRP A 46 -11.23 3.92 1.81
CA TRP A 46 -10.54 5.21 1.85
C TRP A 46 -9.63 5.36 3.07
N TRP A 47 -10.01 4.80 4.23
CA TRP A 47 -9.12 4.79 5.40
C TRP A 47 -7.85 3.98 5.13
N VAL A 48 -7.98 2.79 4.55
CA VAL A 48 -6.82 1.94 4.23
C VAL A 48 -5.95 2.59 3.17
N TYR A 49 -6.55 3.03 2.05
CA TYR A 49 -5.84 3.66 0.94
C TYR A 49 -5.12 4.93 1.37
N GLY A 50 -5.80 5.83 2.09
CA GLY A 50 -5.22 7.07 2.59
C GLY A 50 -4.09 6.85 3.59
N THR A 51 -4.21 5.85 4.46
CA THR A 51 -3.15 5.53 5.43
C THR A 51 -1.89 5.04 4.75
N PHE A 52 -2.01 4.09 3.82
CA PHE A 52 -0.86 3.60 3.08
C PHE A 52 -0.23 4.68 2.23
N TYR A 53 -1.04 5.53 1.59
CA TYR A 53 -0.53 6.68 0.85
C TYR A 53 0.27 7.62 1.76
N LEU A 54 -0.26 7.99 2.93
CA LEU A 54 0.39 8.90 3.86
C LEU A 54 1.70 8.33 4.40
N VAL A 55 1.71 7.07 4.85
CA VAL A 55 2.94 6.43 5.35
C VAL A 55 3.99 6.32 4.25
N THR A 56 3.57 5.93 3.04
CA THR A 56 4.48 5.86 1.88
C THR A 56 5.02 7.24 1.50
N LEU A 57 4.21 8.29 1.58
CA LEU A 57 4.63 9.67 1.33
C LEU A 57 5.70 10.12 2.34
N VAL A 58 5.49 9.87 3.63
CA VAL A 58 6.48 10.19 4.67
C VAL A 58 7.80 9.44 4.43
N MET A 59 7.73 8.14 4.13
CA MET A 59 8.90 7.33 3.80
C MET A 59 9.63 7.84 2.55
N ALA A 60 8.89 8.26 1.52
CA ALA A 60 9.46 8.83 0.29
C ALA A 60 10.17 10.16 0.54
N ILE A 61 9.62 11.01 1.43
CA ILE A 61 10.27 12.26 1.84
C ILE A 61 11.58 11.96 2.56
N ILE A 62 11.58 11.03 3.53
CA ILE A 62 12.79 10.59 4.25
C ILE A 62 13.84 10.05 3.27
N LEU A 63 13.43 9.19 2.33
CA LEU A 63 14.32 8.67 1.30
C LEU A 63 14.89 9.79 0.41
N SER A 64 14.08 10.79 0.04
CA SER A 64 14.52 11.91 -0.79
C SER A 64 15.64 12.71 -0.11
N PHE A 65 15.50 13.00 1.18
CA PHE A 65 16.55 13.65 1.96
C PHE A 65 17.80 12.78 2.08
N ALA A 66 17.63 11.48 2.35
CA ALA A 66 18.74 10.55 2.44
C ALA A 66 19.53 10.48 1.12
N VAL A 67 18.85 10.36 -0.02
CA VAL A 67 19.47 10.35 -1.35
C VAL A 67 20.16 11.67 -1.67
N ALA A 68 19.51 12.82 -1.40
CA ALA A 68 20.11 14.13 -1.63
C ALA A 68 21.44 14.30 -0.89
N SER A 69 21.51 13.84 0.37
CA SER A 69 22.76 13.87 1.14
C SER A 69 23.87 13.00 0.53
N ARG A 70 23.51 11.86 -0.09
CA ARG A 70 24.48 11.02 -0.81
C ARG A 70 24.97 11.64 -2.10
N VAL A 71 24.11 12.33 -2.85
CA VAL A 71 24.53 13.04 -4.07
C VAL A 71 25.60 14.09 -3.74
N SER A 72 25.42 14.88 -2.67
CA SER A 72 26.41 15.86 -2.25
C SER A 72 27.73 15.23 -1.79
N GLU A 73 27.68 14.07 -1.15
CA GLU A 73 28.87 13.37 -0.67
C GLU A 73 29.66 12.71 -1.81
N VAL A 74 28.96 12.10 -2.77
CA VAL A 74 29.59 11.52 -3.97
C VAL A 74 30.28 12.60 -4.80
N ALA A 75 29.71 13.81 -4.90
CA ALA A 75 30.38 14.93 -5.56
C ALA A 75 31.73 15.27 -4.89
N ARG A 76 31.74 15.38 -3.54
CA ARG A 76 32.97 15.64 -2.76
C ARG A 76 33.99 14.52 -2.91
N PHE A 77 33.53 13.27 -2.95
CA PHE A 77 34.40 12.11 -3.17
C PHE A 77 35.02 12.12 -4.57
N ASN A 78 34.26 12.49 -5.61
CA ASN A 78 34.79 12.60 -6.97
C ASN A 78 35.85 13.71 -7.08
N GLU A 79 35.64 14.85 -6.42
CA GLU A 79 36.64 15.92 -6.33
C GLU A 79 37.91 15.41 -5.62
N ALA A 80 37.77 14.79 -4.45
CA ALA A 80 38.90 14.21 -3.71
C ALA A 80 39.65 13.14 -4.52
N SER A 81 38.93 12.32 -5.31
CA SER A 81 39.55 11.31 -6.18
C SER A 81 40.45 11.96 -7.26
N THR A 82 40.05 13.11 -7.78
CA THR A 82 40.85 13.87 -8.74
C THR A 82 42.10 14.43 -8.07
N GLN A 83 41.97 14.98 -6.86
CA GLN A 83 43.09 15.52 -6.09
C GLN A 83 44.11 14.44 -5.69
N TYR A 84 43.65 13.21 -5.43
CA TYR A 84 44.54 12.09 -5.15
C TYR A 84 45.36 11.71 -6.39
N VAL A 85 44.71 11.67 -7.57
CA VAL A 85 45.38 11.34 -8.84
C VAL A 85 46.38 12.42 -9.27
N THR A 86 46.09 13.70 -9.00
CA THR A 86 47.01 14.81 -9.27
C THR A 86 48.14 14.93 -8.26
N GLY A 87 48.10 14.15 -7.17
CA GLY A 87 49.11 14.14 -6.11
C GLY A 87 48.98 15.29 -5.11
N GLU A 88 47.85 15.98 -5.08
CA GLU A 88 47.57 17.08 -4.13
C GLU A 88 47.25 16.56 -2.72
N ILE A 89 46.55 15.44 -2.61
CA ILE A 89 46.27 14.77 -1.33
C ILE A 89 46.99 13.43 -1.25
N THR A 90 47.33 13.04 -0.03
CA THR A 90 47.99 11.76 0.25
C THR A 90 47.00 10.60 0.24
N ARG A 91 47.53 9.39 0.11
CA ARG A 91 46.73 8.15 0.16
C ARG A 91 45.96 7.99 1.47
N ALA A 92 46.58 8.31 2.60
CA ALA A 92 45.95 8.18 3.92
C ALA A 92 44.75 9.13 4.06
N GLU A 93 44.84 10.34 3.51
CA GLU A 93 43.74 11.32 3.51
C GLU A 93 42.58 10.85 2.63
N TYR A 94 42.88 10.29 1.45
CA TYR A 94 41.88 9.72 0.55
C TYR A 94 41.18 8.49 1.17
N GLU A 95 41.93 7.58 1.80
CA GLU A 95 41.37 6.38 2.46
C GLU A 95 40.46 6.76 3.63
N ALA A 96 40.85 7.73 4.46
CA ALA A 96 40.01 8.24 5.55
C ALA A 96 38.71 8.88 5.06
N LEU A 97 38.76 9.64 3.96
CA LEU A 97 37.56 10.20 3.31
C LEU A 97 36.66 9.10 2.74
N ALA A 98 37.24 8.10 2.08
CA ALA A 98 36.49 6.96 1.55
C ALA A 98 35.73 6.24 2.66
N GLU A 99 36.38 5.92 3.78
CA GLU A 99 35.75 5.30 4.95
C GLU A 99 34.56 6.13 5.46
N SER A 100 34.77 7.44 5.64
CA SER A 100 33.70 8.36 6.10
C SER A 100 32.48 8.40 5.18
N SER A 101 32.68 8.18 3.88
CA SER A 101 31.60 8.17 2.87
C SER A 101 30.85 6.84 2.79
N THR A 102 31.49 5.73 3.18
CA THR A 102 30.89 4.40 3.09
C THR A 102 29.88 4.13 4.21
N GLU A 103 30.16 4.59 5.43
CA GLU A 103 29.29 4.40 6.60
C GLU A 103 27.83 4.86 6.37
N PRO A 104 27.56 6.11 5.94
CA PRO A 104 26.19 6.55 5.70
C PRO A 104 25.53 5.87 4.50
N ALA A 105 26.30 5.28 3.56
CA ALA A 105 25.75 4.56 2.42
C ALA A 105 25.01 3.28 2.88
N TYR A 106 25.52 2.57 3.89
CA TYR A 106 24.85 1.41 4.46
C TYR A 106 23.47 1.78 5.03
N GLY A 107 23.35 2.94 5.67
CA GLY A 107 22.07 3.45 6.18
C GLY A 107 21.01 3.62 5.08
N VAL A 108 21.41 4.10 3.90
CA VAL A 108 20.51 4.24 2.74
C VAL A 108 20.11 2.87 2.19
N ILE A 109 21.03 1.91 2.14
CA ILE A 109 20.72 0.54 1.70
C ILE A 109 19.69 -0.12 2.63
N VAL A 110 19.89 -0.01 3.94
CA VAL A 110 18.94 -0.52 4.94
C VAL A 110 17.57 0.15 4.79
N LEU A 111 17.53 1.47 4.61
CA LEU A 111 16.29 2.21 4.36
C LEU A 111 15.57 1.71 3.10
N LEU A 112 16.29 1.46 2.01
CA LEU A 112 15.73 0.92 0.77
C LEU A 112 15.15 -0.49 0.96
N ILE A 113 15.81 -1.34 1.74
CA ILE A 113 15.30 -2.68 2.07
C ILE A 113 13.99 -2.56 2.86
N LEU A 114 13.95 -1.72 3.89
CA LEU A 114 12.74 -1.49 4.68
C LEU A 114 11.60 -0.93 3.84
N LEU A 115 11.89 -0.01 2.94
CA LEU A 115 10.92 0.57 2.01
C LEU A 115 10.42 -0.47 1.00
N GLY A 116 11.29 -1.36 0.52
CA GLY A 116 10.92 -2.50 -0.33
C GLY A 116 9.97 -3.46 0.37
N LEU A 117 10.27 -3.84 1.61
CA LEU A 117 9.40 -4.70 2.43
C LEU A 117 8.04 -4.03 2.71
N TRP A 118 8.04 -2.73 3.04
CA TRP A 118 6.81 -1.94 3.17
C TRP A 118 6.00 -1.92 1.87
N GLY A 119 6.67 -1.73 0.74
CA GLY A 119 6.06 -1.76 -0.59
C GLY A 119 5.38 -3.10 -0.90
N LEU A 120 6.01 -4.22 -0.54
CA LEU A 120 5.43 -5.56 -0.72
C LEU A 120 4.16 -5.75 0.13
N ILE A 121 4.20 -5.36 1.41
CA ILE A 121 3.02 -5.42 2.29
C ILE A 121 1.90 -4.56 1.72
N THR A 122 2.22 -3.32 1.35
CA THR A 122 1.25 -2.35 0.81
C THR A 122 0.67 -2.83 -0.52
N LEU A 123 1.46 -3.45 -1.38
CA LEU A 123 1.01 -4.00 -2.66
C LEU A 123 -0.08 -5.05 -2.44
N VAL A 124 0.19 -6.07 -1.62
CA VAL A 124 -0.79 -7.13 -1.34
C VAL A 124 -2.05 -6.56 -0.69
N CYS A 125 -1.88 -5.68 0.30
CA CYS A 125 -2.98 -5.02 0.99
C CYS A 125 -3.87 -4.20 0.05
N THR A 126 -3.25 -3.42 -0.84
CA THR A 126 -3.95 -2.52 -1.75
C THR A 126 -4.72 -3.31 -2.80
N ILE A 127 -4.15 -4.40 -3.32
CA ILE A 127 -4.86 -5.30 -4.23
C ILE A 127 -6.10 -5.87 -3.53
N ALA A 128 -5.96 -6.40 -2.32
CA ALA A 128 -7.05 -7.05 -1.60
C ALA A 128 -8.23 -6.10 -1.32
N VAL A 129 -7.97 -4.91 -0.78
CA VAL A 129 -9.04 -3.94 -0.48
C VAL A 129 -9.66 -3.35 -1.75
N SER A 130 -8.84 -3.09 -2.78
CA SER A 130 -9.34 -2.55 -4.06
C SER A 130 -10.22 -3.56 -4.80
N TRP A 131 -9.82 -4.83 -4.78
CA TRP A 131 -10.60 -5.92 -5.36
C TRP A 131 -12.01 -6.00 -4.76
N ARG A 132 -12.09 -6.01 -3.42
CA ARG A 132 -13.37 -5.99 -2.69
C ARG A 132 -14.17 -4.70 -2.92
N ARG A 133 -13.48 -3.57 -3.09
CA ARG A 133 -14.15 -2.29 -3.34
C ARG A 133 -14.81 -2.25 -4.72
N LEU A 134 -14.18 -2.82 -5.74
CA LEU A 134 -14.76 -2.96 -7.06
C LEU A 134 -15.98 -3.89 -7.04
N GLN A 135 -15.87 -5.00 -6.31
CA GLN A 135 -16.99 -5.93 -6.08
C GLN A 135 -18.17 -5.25 -5.37
N ASP A 136 -17.90 -4.39 -4.38
CA ASP A 136 -18.94 -3.61 -3.69
C ASP A 136 -19.66 -2.61 -4.62
N ALA A 137 -18.94 -2.00 -5.56
CA ALA A 137 -19.53 -1.15 -6.60
C ALA A 137 -20.23 -1.96 -7.71
N GLY A 138 -20.19 -3.29 -7.66
CA GLY A 138 -20.84 -4.20 -8.61
C GLY A 138 -19.99 -4.55 -9.84
N PHE A 139 -18.70 -4.22 -9.84
CA PHE A 139 -17.75 -4.56 -10.89
C PHE A 139 -16.94 -5.82 -10.54
N HIS A 140 -16.33 -6.45 -11.54
CA HIS A 140 -15.44 -7.57 -11.32
C HIS A 140 -14.12 -7.09 -10.66
N GLY A 141 -13.61 -7.81 -9.67
CA GLY A 141 -12.37 -7.38 -8.97
C GLY A 141 -11.14 -7.28 -9.88
N ALA A 142 -11.11 -8.05 -10.97
CA ALA A 142 -10.04 -8.04 -11.97
C ALA A 142 -9.85 -6.68 -12.68
N PHE A 143 -10.84 -5.78 -12.63
CA PHE A 143 -10.67 -4.40 -13.12
C PHE A 143 -9.53 -3.66 -12.41
N TYR A 144 -9.09 -4.11 -11.22
CA TYR A 144 -7.88 -3.62 -10.58
C TYR A 144 -6.63 -3.74 -11.48
N LEU A 145 -6.53 -4.81 -12.27
CA LEU A 145 -5.36 -5.10 -13.12
C LEU A 145 -5.15 -4.04 -14.21
N LEU A 146 -6.16 -3.23 -14.53
CA LEU A 146 -6.00 -2.07 -15.41
C LEU A 146 -4.97 -1.07 -14.89
N THR A 147 -4.73 -1.04 -13.57
CA THR A 147 -3.66 -0.25 -12.95
C THR A 147 -2.28 -0.63 -13.47
N LEU A 148 -2.06 -1.89 -13.87
CA LEU A 148 -0.76 -2.39 -14.33
C LEU A 148 -0.45 -2.00 -15.79
N VAL A 149 -1.48 -1.69 -16.58
CA VAL A 149 -1.35 -1.33 -18.01
C VAL A 149 -1.53 0.18 -18.24
N ALA A 150 -1.11 1.00 -17.27
CA ALA A 150 -1.24 2.46 -17.28
C ALA A 150 -2.68 3.00 -17.39
N LEU A 151 -3.69 2.17 -17.15
CA LEU A 151 -5.11 2.55 -17.10
C LEU A 151 -5.64 2.66 -15.66
N GLY A 152 -4.76 2.98 -14.71
CA GLY A 152 -5.10 3.06 -13.27
C GLY A 152 -6.14 4.12 -12.92
N ILE A 153 -6.36 5.11 -13.78
CA ILE A 153 -7.41 6.10 -13.60
C ILE A 153 -8.81 5.46 -13.60
N VAL A 154 -9.03 4.40 -14.38
CA VAL A 154 -10.32 3.71 -14.50
C VAL A 154 -10.75 3.09 -13.16
N PRO A 155 -9.98 2.17 -12.55
CA PRO A 155 -10.32 1.63 -11.24
C PRO A 155 -10.33 2.72 -10.16
N PHE A 156 -9.46 3.74 -10.26
CA PHE A 156 -9.46 4.86 -9.32
C PHE A 156 -10.81 5.60 -9.29
N VAL A 157 -11.38 5.93 -10.45
CA VAL A 157 -12.72 6.54 -10.55
C VAL A 157 -13.80 5.58 -10.05
N MET A 158 -13.71 4.29 -10.39
CA MET A 158 -14.68 3.28 -9.95
C MET A 158 -14.76 3.16 -8.42
N TYR A 159 -13.67 3.41 -7.70
CA TYR A 159 -13.67 3.39 -6.23
C TYR A 159 -14.58 4.45 -5.59
N PHE A 160 -14.99 5.49 -6.33
CA PHE A 160 -15.92 6.51 -5.84
C PHE A 160 -17.39 6.13 -6.02
N PHE A 161 -17.73 5.16 -6.87
CA PHE A 161 -19.13 4.81 -7.15
C PHE A 161 -19.88 4.27 -5.93
N PRO A 162 -21.22 4.42 -5.83
CA PRO A 162 -21.97 3.90 -4.69
C PRO A 162 -21.94 2.38 -4.65
N SER A 163 -22.15 1.82 -3.46
CA SER A 163 -22.36 0.38 -3.31
C SER A 163 -23.59 -0.02 -4.13
N SER A 164 -23.45 -1.08 -4.92
CA SER A 164 -24.50 -1.55 -5.83
C SER A 164 -25.17 -2.81 -5.27
N PRO A 165 -26.49 -2.98 -5.45
CA PRO A 165 -27.15 -4.24 -5.16
C PRO A 165 -26.56 -5.42 -5.95
N LYS A 166 -25.89 -5.18 -7.08
CA LYS A 166 -25.21 -6.25 -7.82
C LYS A 166 -23.99 -6.82 -7.08
N GLY A 167 -23.48 -6.13 -6.06
CA GLY A 167 -22.31 -6.59 -5.29
C GLY A 167 -22.57 -7.87 -4.49
N TYR A 168 -23.83 -8.22 -4.20
CA TYR A 168 -24.17 -9.42 -3.42
C TYR A 168 -23.74 -10.73 -4.07
N GLN A 169 -23.60 -10.75 -5.39
CA GLN A 169 -23.14 -11.94 -6.11
C GLN A 169 -21.70 -12.35 -5.73
N TYR A 170 -20.92 -11.43 -5.13
CA TYR A 170 -19.54 -11.66 -4.72
C TYR A 170 -19.40 -12.04 -3.24
N ASP A 171 -20.48 -11.98 -2.44
CA ASP A 171 -20.47 -12.40 -1.04
C ASP A 171 -20.50 -13.94 -0.95
N LYS A 172 -19.56 -14.53 -0.21
CA LYS A 172 -19.59 -15.96 0.15
C LYS A 172 -20.23 -16.15 1.54
N PRO A 173 -20.60 -17.38 1.95
CA PRO A 173 -21.14 -17.62 3.28
C PRO A 173 -20.25 -17.10 4.43
N ALA A 174 -18.92 -17.13 4.26
CA ALA A 174 -17.96 -16.59 5.21
C ALA A 174 -17.90 -15.05 5.27
N ASP A 175 -18.51 -14.36 4.30
CA ASP A 175 -18.56 -12.90 4.21
C ASP A 175 -19.79 -12.28 4.90
N ILE A 176 -20.77 -13.12 5.26
CA ILE A 176 -22.02 -12.71 5.91
C ILE A 176 -21.72 -12.37 7.38
N GLY A 177 -22.06 -11.15 7.81
CA GLY A 177 -21.82 -10.68 9.18
C GLY A 177 -20.40 -10.18 9.47
N ARG A 178 -19.56 -10.03 8.43
CA ARG A 178 -18.28 -9.34 8.57
C ARG A 178 -18.53 -7.85 8.91
N PRO A 179 -17.85 -7.30 9.94
CA PRO A 179 -17.98 -5.90 10.31
C PRO A 179 -17.46 -4.96 9.22
#